data_AF-X0Z860-F1
#
_entry.id   AF-X0Z860-F1
#
_cell.length_a   1.000
_cell.length_b   1.000
_cell.length_c   1.000
_cell.angle_alpha   90.00
_cell.angle_beta   90.00
_cell.angle_gamma   90.00
#
_symmetry.space_group_name_H-M   'P 1'
#
loop_
_entity.id
_entity.type
_entity.pdbx_description
1 polymer ?
#
loop_
_entity_poly.entity_id
_entity_poly.type
_entity_poly.pdbx_seq_one_letter_code
_entity_poly.pdbx_strand_id
1 'polypeptide(L)' 'MIIGGLQKFSLIDYPHKISAIIFTTGCNFRCPYCHNPELVNPKLYPERITEDEVFNFLKNRKEKLDA' A
#
# COMPACT_ATOMS: atom_id res chain seq x y z
N MET A 1 -11.95 1.72 -2.67
CA MET A 1 -10.93 0.70 -2.31
C MET A 1 -10.94 0.50 -0.78
N ILE A 2 -10.58 -0.69 -0.29
CA ILE A 2 -10.27 -0.88 1.13
C ILE A 2 -8.75 -0.85 1.24
N ILE A 3 -8.21 0.26 1.78
CA ILE A 3 -6.77 0.49 1.87
C ILE A 3 -6.31 0.14 3.27
N GLY A 4 -5.39 -0.81 3.37
CA GLY A 4 -4.82 -1.30 4.62
C GLY A 4 -3.39 -0.83 4.86
N GLY A 5 -2.74 -0.23 3.86
CA GLY A 5 -1.37 0.25 4.02
C GLY A 5 -0.95 1.23 2.94
N LEU A 6 0.01 2.07 3.29
CA LEU A 6 0.65 3.02 2.39
C LEU A 6 2.15 3.01 2.67
N GLN A 7 2.93 2.40 1.78
CA GLN A 7 4.38 2.55 1.78
C GLN A 7 4.72 3.80 0.98
N LYS A 8 5.17 4.83 1.68
CA LYS A 8 5.37 6.17 1.13
C LYS A 8 6.51 6.27 0.11
N PHE A 9 7.38 5.26 0.05
CA PHE A 9 8.57 5.26 -0.79
C PHE A 9 9.06 3.82 -1.07
N SER A 10 9.38 3.54 -2.32
CA SER A 10 10.09 2.35 -2.77
C SER A 10 10.99 2.68 -3.97
N LEU A 11 12.07 1.91 -4.10
CA LEU A 11 13.01 1.95 -5.21
C LEU A 11 13.03 0.64 -6.01
N ILE A 12 12.29 -0.38 -5.57
CA ILE A 12 12.39 -1.75 -6.09
C ILE A 12 11.07 -2.25 -6.69
N ASP A 13 9.94 -1.76 -6.20
CA ASP A 13 8.61 -2.24 -6.61
C ASP A 13 8.16 -1.67 -7.96
N TYR A 14 8.84 -0.61 -8.44
CA TYR A 14 8.70 -0.12 -9.80
C TYR A 14 10.11 0.11 -10.40
N PRO A 15 10.57 -0.77 -11.30
CA PRO A 15 11.90 -0.65 -11.90
C PRO A 15 12.17 0.73 -12.50
N HIS A 16 13.32 1.32 -12.17
CA HIS A 16 13.78 2.64 -12.61
C HIS A 16 12.87 3.81 -12.21
N LYS A 17 12.01 3.64 -11.21
CA LYS A 17 11.07 4.66 -10.75
C LYS A 17 11.08 4.73 -9.23
N ILE A 18 11.06 5.95 -8.70
CA ILE A 18 10.76 6.20 -7.30
C ILE A 18 9.24 6.11 -7.15
N SER A 19 8.75 5.18 -6.34
CA SER A 19 7.31 4.95 -6.23
C SER A 19 6.76 4.94 -4.81
N ALA A 20 5.45 5.08 -4.69
CA ALA A 20 4.72 4.69 -3.49
C ALA A 20 3.86 3.45 -3.75
N ILE A 21 3.59 2.66 -2.71
CA ILE A 21 2.78 1.45 -2.80
C ILE A 21 1.54 1.63 -1.93
N ILE A 22 0.37 1.44 -2.56
CA ILE A 22 -0.91 1.43 -1.86
C ILE A 22 -1.32 -0.03 -1.69
N PHE A 23 -1.31 -0.51 -0.46
CA PHE A 23 -1.73 -1.86 -0.13
C PHE A 23 -3.24 -1.88 0.11
N THR A 24 -3.95 -2.72 -0.65
CA THR A 24 -5.36 -2.99 -0.42
C THR A 24 -5.53 -4.20 0.49
N THR A 25 -6.61 -4.18 1.27
CA THR A 25 -6.95 -5.27 2.17
C THR A 25 -7.74 -6.34 1.42
N GLY A 26 -7.33 -7.60 1.57
CA GLY A 26 -7.97 -8.77 1.00
C GLY A 26 -7.07 -9.52 0.02
N CYS A 27 -6.95 -10.82 0.23
CA CYS A 27 -6.31 -11.76 -0.70
C CYS A 27 -7.03 -13.10 -0.62
N ASN A 28 -7.27 -13.76 -1.75
CA ASN A 28 -7.90 -15.08 -1.82
C ASN A 28 -6.92 -16.24 -1.53
N PHE A 29 -5.65 -15.96 -1.28
CA PHE A 29 -4.64 -16.93 -0.88
C PHE A 29 -4.36 -16.87 0.64
N ARG A 30 -3.80 -17.96 1.18
CA ARG A 30 -3.32 -18.07 2.57
C ARG A 30 -1.90 -18.65 2.60
N CYS A 31 -1.02 -18.04 1.80
CA CYS A 31 0.34 -18.53 1.63
C CYS A 31 1.07 -18.56 2.99
N PRO A 32 1.76 -19.66 3.34
CA PRO A 32 2.50 -19.75 4.61
C PRO A 32 3.71 -18.80 4.67
N TYR A 33 4.17 -18.32 3.52
CA TYR A 33 5.27 -17.35 3.36
C TYR A 33 4.77 -15.92 3.09
N CYS A 34 3.51 -15.60 3.43
CA CYS A 34 3.00 -14.26 3.19
C CYS A 34 3.77 -13.21 4.01
N HIS A 35 4.31 -12.20 3.34
CA HIS A 35 5.01 -11.09 3.99
C HIS A 35 4.07 -10.05 4.61
N ASN A 36 2.79 -10.02 4.19
CA ASN A 36 1.78 -9.07 4.65
C ASN A 36 0.51 -9.80 5.17
N PRO A 37 0.63 -10.69 6.17
CA PRO A 37 -0.52 -11.47 6.68
C PRO A 37 -1.66 -10.60 7.23
N GLU A 38 -1.35 -9.40 7.69
CA GLU A 38 -2.29 -8.37 8.15
C GLU A 38 -3.23 -7.88 7.03
N LEU A 39 -2.86 -8.02 5.76
CA LEU A 39 -3.75 -7.71 4.63
C LEU A 39 -4.66 -8.88 4.25
N VAL A 40 -4.49 -10.05 4.86
CA VAL A 40 -5.11 -11.31 4.44
C VAL A 40 -6.07 -11.87 5.48
N ASN A 41 -5.71 -11.81 6.76
CA ASN A 41 -6.52 -12.31 7.85
C ASN A 41 -7.44 -11.19 8.39
N PRO A 42 -8.78 -11.31 8.31
CA PRO A 42 -9.71 -10.28 8.80
C PRO A 42 -9.52 -9.88 10.27
N LYS A 43 -8.99 -10.79 11.10
CA LYS A 43 -8.69 -10.51 12.51
C LYS A 43 -7.46 -9.62 12.73
N LEU A 44 -6.61 -9.51 11.71
CA LEU A 44 -5.36 -8.75 11.74
C LEU A 44 -5.44 -7.49 10.88
N TYR A 45 -6.60 -7.19 10.28
CA TYR A 45 -6.74 -6.06 9.38
C TYR A 45 -6.34 -4.76 10.09
N PRO A 46 -5.44 -3.97 9.48
CA PRO A 46 -5.03 -2.68 10.03
C PRO A 46 -6.18 -1.67 9.96
N GLU A 47 -6.00 -0.55 10.64
CA GLU A 47 -6.91 0.58 10.51
C GLU A 47 -7.01 1.01 9.05
N ARG A 48 -8.25 1.31 8.63
CA ARG A 48 -8.53 1.69 7.26
C ARG A 48 -8.00 3.08 6.98
N ILE A 49 -7.18 3.19 5.95
CA ILE A 49 -6.74 4.46 5.39
C ILE A 49 -7.82 4.98 4.45
N THR A 50 -8.18 6.26 4.58
CA THR A 50 -9.15 6.89 3.69
C THR A 50 -8.52 7.18 2.32
N GLU A 51 -9.33 7.22 1.26
CA GLU A 51 -8.84 7.59 -0.06
C GLU A 51 -8.33 9.03 -0.08
N ASP A 52 -8.99 9.94 0.64
CA ASP A 52 -8.58 11.34 0.76
C ASP A 52 -7.19 11.49 1.39
N GLU A 53 -6.86 10.72 2.43
CA GLU A 53 -5.51 10.70 3.00
C GLU A 53 -4.45 10.29 1.97
N VAL A 54 -4.74 9.25 1.18
CA VAL A 54 -3.84 8.76 0.13
C VAL A 54 -3.68 9.80 -0.96
N PHE A 55 -4.77 10.38 -1.46
CA PHE A 55 -4.70 11.40 -2.51
C PHE A 55 -4.03 12.69 -2.02
N ASN A 56 -4.27 13.11 -0.77
CA ASN A 56 -3.57 14.24 -0.16
C ASN A 56 -2.07 13.96 -0.03
N PHE A 57 -1.69 12.75 0.36
CA PHE A 57 -0.28 12.33 0.36
C PHE A 57 0.32 12.42 -1.04
N LEU A 58 -0.32 11.81 -2.06
CA LEU A 58 0.19 11.80 -3.44
C LEU A 58 0.31 13.22 -4.01
N LYS A 59 -0.65 14.10 -3.73
CA LYS A 59 -0.61 15.50 -4.15
C LYS A 59 0.63 16.23 -3.62
N ASN A 60 1.02 15.97 -2.37
CA ASN A 60 2.22 16.54 -1.73
C ASN A 60 3.54 15.91 -2.23
N ARG A 61 3.46 14.88 -3.07
CA ARG A 61 4.60 14.11 -3.60
C ARG A 61 4.76 14.22 -5.11
N LYS A 62 3.95 15.03 -5.78
CA LYS A 62 4.15 15.39 -7.19
C LYS A 62 5.59 15.88 -7.40
N GLU A 63 6.24 15.42 -8.47
CA GLU A 63 7.65 15.68 -8.82
C GLU A 63 8.70 15.05 -7.88
N LYS A 64 8.27 14.34 -6.83
CA LYS A 64 9.15 13.58 -5.92
C LYS A 64 9.03 12.07 -6.10
N LEU A 65 7.84 11.61 -6.48
CA LEU A 65 7.59 10.24 -6.92
C LEU A 65 7.40 10.26 -8.44
N ASP A 66 7.97 9.26 -9.11
CA ASP A 66 7.78 9.04 -10.54
C ASP A 66 6.52 8.21 -10.82
N ALA A 67 6.07 7.40 -9.84
CA ALA A 67 4.91 6.51 -9.94
C ALA A 67 4.16 6.33 -8.61
#